data_AF-U5CU29-F1
#
_entry.id   AF-U5CU29-F1
#
_cell.length_a   1.000
_cell.length_b   1.000
_cell.length_c   1.000
_cell.angle_alpha   90.00
_cell.angle_beta   90.00
_cell.angle_gamma   90.00
#
_symmetry.space_group_name_H-M   'P 1'
#
loop_
_entity.id
_entity.type
_entity.pdbx_description
1 polymer ?
#
loop_
_entity_poly.entity_id
_entity_poly.type
_entity_poly.pdbx_seq_one_letter_code
_entity_poly.pdbx_strand_id
1 'polypeptide(L)'
;NQEDVDSIMLEFDGTPNKSKFGANAILGVSLSVCRAGAGAKGIPLYKHIQELSGTKELVMPVPAFNVINGGSHAGNNLAMQEFMILPVGASSFAEALQMGSEVYHILKGIIKAKYGQDACNVGDEGGFAPNVQDNREGLVLLVDAIEKAGYTGKIKIGMDVAASEFFMKDGRYDLDFKNEPNDGSSVYTAHSLCELYKEFARDFPIVSIEDPFDQDDWSSWASLCSSVDIQLVGDDLLVTNPKRIAEAIQKKACNGLLLKVNQIGTITESIRAALDSKAAGWGVMVSHRSGETEDNFIADLSVGLASGQ
;
A
#
# COMPACT_ATOMS: atom_id res chain seq x y z
N ASN A 1 19.01 -13.45 -18.03
CA ASN A 1 20.11 -12.63 -17.50
C ASN A 1 19.58 -11.28 -17.03
N GLN A 2 18.51 -11.26 -16.23
CA GLN A 2 17.95 -10.00 -15.69
C GLN A 2 18.95 -9.35 -14.73
N GLU A 3 19.49 -10.16 -13.81
CA GLU A 3 20.49 -9.72 -12.83
C GLU A 3 21.74 -9.15 -13.48
N ASP A 4 22.26 -9.75 -14.56
CA ASP A 4 23.44 -9.23 -15.27
C ASP A 4 23.17 -7.83 -15.85
N VAL A 5 22.01 -7.63 -16.48
CA VAL A 5 21.66 -6.34 -17.10
C VAL A 5 21.42 -5.27 -16.04
N ASP A 6 20.66 -5.59 -14.99
CA ASP A 6 20.45 -4.68 -13.86
C ASP A 6 21.79 -4.32 -13.19
N SER A 7 22.69 -5.29 -12.99
CA SER A 7 24.01 -5.05 -12.39
C SER A 7 24.88 -4.10 -13.22
N ILE A 8 24.89 -4.24 -14.55
CA ILE A 8 25.62 -3.33 -15.44
C ILE A 8 25.07 -1.91 -15.35
N MET A 9 23.73 -1.75 -15.33
CA MET A 9 23.11 -0.43 -15.20
C MET A 9 23.47 0.23 -13.85
N LEU A 10 23.43 -0.55 -12.77
CA LEU A 10 23.82 -0.09 -11.44
C LEU A 10 25.30 0.31 -11.36
N GLU A 11 26.20 -0.46 -11.98
CA GLU A 11 27.63 -0.14 -12.04
C GLU A 11 27.89 1.15 -12.82
N PHE A 12 27.21 1.35 -13.96
CA PHE A 12 27.37 2.54 -14.77
C PHE A 12 26.80 3.80 -14.13
N ASP A 13 25.70 3.67 -13.37
CA ASP A 13 25.20 4.76 -12.55
C ASP A 13 26.20 5.06 -11.41
N GLY A 14 26.61 4.03 -10.67
CA GLY A 14 27.65 4.10 -9.65
C GLY A 14 27.26 4.87 -8.37
N THR A 15 26.00 5.26 -8.21
CA THR A 15 25.52 5.98 -7.03
C THR A 15 24.57 5.11 -6.18
N PRO A 16 24.56 5.27 -4.84
CA PRO A 16 23.67 4.46 -3.97
C PRO A 16 22.17 4.67 -4.23
N ASN A 17 21.78 5.82 -4.76
CA ASN A 17 20.40 6.24 -4.96
C ASN A 17 20.04 6.44 -6.45
N LYS A 18 20.84 5.89 -7.37
CA LYS A 18 20.60 5.99 -8.82
C LYS A 18 20.49 7.43 -9.32
N SER A 19 21.22 8.37 -8.71
CA SER A 19 21.12 9.81 -8.95
C SER A 19 21.87 10.29 -10.19
N LYS A 20 22.77 9.48 -10.77
CA LYS A 20 23.49 9.88 -11.99
C LYS A 20 22.61 9.75 -13.23
N PHE A 21 21.86 8.65 -13.35
CA PHE A 21 20.94 8.44 -14.47
C PHE A 21 19.47 8.69 -14.11
N GLY A 22 19.13 8.63 -12.82
CA GLY A 22 17.76 8.62 -12.35
C GLY A 22 17.20 7.20 -12.28
N ALA A 23 16.58 6.86 -11.14
CA ALA A 23 15.93 5.56 -10.95
C ALA A 23 14.85 5.28 -12.02
N ASN A 24 14.17 6.33 -12.50
CA ASN A 24 13.20 6.25 -13.58
C ASN A 24 13.80 5.77 -14.91
N ALA A 25 15.00 6.25 -15.29
CA ALA A 25 15.68 5.83 -16.52
C ALA A 25 16.12 4.36 -16.43
N ILE A 26 16.70 3.97 -15.30
CA ILE A 26 17.16 2.60 -15.05
C ILE A 26 15.98 1.62 -15.02
N LEU A 27 14.91 1.97 -14.31
CA LEU A 27 13.74 1.11 -14.16
C LEU A 27 13.06 0.84 -15.51
N GLY A 28 12.90 1.85 -16.36
CA GLY A 28 12.28 1.67 -17.68
C GLY A 28 13.00 0.62 -18.53
N VAL A 29 14.33 0.61 -18.50
CA VAL A 29 15.15 -0.42 -19.16
C VAL A 29 14.99 -1.77 -18.46
N SER A 30 15.06 -1.80 -17.13
CA SER A 30 14.93 -3.01 -16.32
C SER A 30 13.60 -3.77 -16.58
N LEU A 31 12.48 -3.04 -16.62
CA LEU A 31 11.15 -3.56 -16.94
C LEU A 31 11.09 -4.11 -18.38
N SER A 32 11.62 -3.34 -19.34
CA SER A 32 11.64 -3.71 -20.75
C SER A 32 12.45 -4.98 -21.00
N VAL A 33 13.59 -5.12 -20.31
CA VAL A 33 14.44 -6.32 -20.38
C VAL A 33 13.71 -7.54 -19.82
N CYS A 34 12.96 -7.38 -18.72
CA CYS A 34 12.17 -8.48 -18.15
C CYS A 34 11.07 -8.92 -19.14
N ARG A 35 10.34 -7.97 -19.76
CA ARG A 35 9.35 -8.27 -20.81
C ARG A 35 9.99 -8.96 -22.01
N ALA A 36 11.13 -8.46 -22.50
CA ALA A 36 11.85 -9.06 -23.61
C ALA A 36 12.37 -10.48 -23.25
N GLY A 37 12.79 -10.70 -22.01
CA GLY A 37 13.18 -12.01 -21.50
C GLY A 37 12.05 -13.03 -21.53
N ALA A 38 10.84 -12.62 -21.15
CA ALA A 38 9.64 -13.46 -21.27
C ALA A 38 9.31 -13.77 -22.74
N GLY A 39 9.34 -12.75 -23.60
CA GLY A 39 9.10 -12.87 -25.03
C GLY A 39 10.09 -13.79 -25.75
N ALA A 40 11.38 -13.68 -25.44
CA ALA A 40 12.43 -14.54 -25.99
C ALA A 40 12.27 -16.02 -25.59
N LYS A 41 11.67 -16.28 -24.43
CA LYS A 41 11.34 -17.63 -23.94
C LYS A 41 9.99 -18.14 -24.44
N GLY A 42 9.14 -17.28 -25.02
CA GLY A 42 7.79 -17.65 -25.43
C GLY A 42 6.85 -17.97 -24.25
N ILE A 43 7.06 -17.35 -23.08
CA ILE A 43 6.25 -17.55 -21.88
C ILE A 43 5.59 -16.24 -21.42
N PRO A 44 4.48 -16.30 -20.67
CA PRO A 44 3.90 -15.11 -20.03
C PRO A 44 4.87 -14.43 -19.06
N LEU A 45 4.72 -13.12 -18.86
CA LEU A 45 5.62 -12.32 -18.01
C LEU A 45 5.61 -12.81 -16.56
N TYR A 46 4.44 -13.09 -15.96
CA TYR A 46 4.36 -13.64 -14.60
C TYR A 46 5.12 -14.97 -14.44
N LYS A 47 5.17 -15.82 -15.48
CA LYS A 47 5.98 -17.05 -15.47
C LYS A 47 7.46 -16.74 -15.53
N HIS A 48 7.86 -15.74 -16.32
CA HIS A 48 9.25 -15.32 -16.34
C HIS A 48 9.69 -14.77 -14.98
N ILE A 49 8.86 -13.95 -14.33
CA ILE A 49 9.10 -13.43 -12.98
C ILE A 49 9.14 -14.57 -11.94
N GLN A 50 8.29 -15.58 -12.07
CA GLN A 50 8.34 -16.79 -11.25
C GLN A 50 9.71 -17.49 -11.34
N GLU A 51 10.24 -17.66 -12.56
CA GLU A 51 11.57 -18.25 -12.76
C GLU A 51 12.68 -17.38 -12.16
N LEU A 52 12.61 -16.05 -12.33
CA LEU A 52 13.60 -15.11 -11.78
C LEU A 52 13.60 -15.09 -10.25
N SER A 53 12.43 -15.17 -9.63
CA SER A 53 12.27 -15.15 -8.17
C SER A 53 12.49 -16.52 -7.51
N GLY A 54 12.48 -17.60 -8.27
CA GLY A 54 12.51 -18.96 -7.72
C GLY A 54 11.23 -19.35 -6.97
N THR A 55 10.13 -18.63 -7.19
CA THR A 55 8.84 -18.87 -6.54
C THR A 55 8.26 -20.22 -7.00
N LYS A 56 7.93 -21.10 -6.05
CA LYS A 56 7.50 -22.48 -6.37
C LYS A 56 6.08 -22.56 -6.93
N GLU A 57 5.16 -21.84 -6.31
CA GLU A 57 3.73 -21.86 -6.65
C GLU A 57 3.26 -20.44 -6.91
N LEU A 58 2.39 -20.28 -7.92
CA LEU A 58 1.76 -19.00 -8.20
C LEU A 58 0.51 -18.84 -7.35
N VAL A 59 0.24 -17.61 -6.95
CA VAL A 59 -0.95 -17.23 -6.17
C VAL A 59 -1.56 -16.00 -6.81
N MET A 60 -2.88 -16.00 -6.97
CA MET A 60 -3.62 -14.79 -7.35
C MET A 60 -3.77 -13.90 -6.10
N PRO A 61 -3.48 -12.59 -6.20
CA PRO A 61 -3.54 -11.71 -5.05
C PRO A 61 -4.99 -11.42 -4.62
N VAL A 62 -5.19 -11.14 -3.33
CA VAL A 62 -6.37 -10.39 -2.89
C VAL A 62 -6.14 -8.92 -3.25
N PRO A 63 -6.97 -8.31 -4.11
CA PRO A 63 -6.83 -6.89 -4.41
C PRO A 63 -7.24 -6.04 -3.20
N ALA A 64 -6.41 -5.07 -2.85
CA ALA A 64 -6.75 -3.99 -1.93
C ALA A 64 -7.21 -2.77 -2.73
N PHE A 65 -8.52 -2.54 -2.79
CA PHE A 65 -9.08 -1.44 -3.58
C PHE A 65 -9.17 -0.18 -2.72
N ASN A 66 -8.40 0.85 -3.06
CA ASN A 66 -8.55 2.18 -2.47
C ASN A 66 -9.89 2.80 -2.93
N VAL A 67 -10.82 2.99 -2.00
CA VAL A 67 -12.20 3.41 -2.32
C VAL A 67 -12.62 4.71 -1.66
N ILE A 68 -11.90 5.18 -0.65
CA ILE A 68 -12.01 6.53 -0.09
C ILE A 68 -10.60 7.10 0.04
N ASN A 69 -10.37 8.27 -0.57
CA ASN A 69 -9.13 9.01 -0.49
C ASN A 69 -9.22 10.13 0.56
N GLY A 70 -8.14 10.29 1.31
CA GLY A 70 -7.87 11.39 2.20
C GLY A 70 -6.44 11.87 2.04
N GLY A 71 -5.83 12.36 3.13
CA GLY A 71 -4.44 12.79 3.18
C GLY A 71 -4.08 13.78 2.06
N SER A 72 -2.91 13.60 1.47
CA SER A 72 -2.39 14.40 0.36
C SER A 72 -3.05 14.07 -0.99
N HIS A 73 -3.84 13.00 -1.09
CA HIS A 73 -4.51 12.54 -2.31
C HIS A 73 -5.92 13.15 -2.51
N ALA A 74 -6.42 13.94 -1.54
CA ALA A 74 -7.77 14.50 -1.61
C ALA A 74 -7.91 15.87 -0.91
N GLY A 75 -8.64 16.78 -1.54
CA GLY A 75 -9.03 18.09 -1.00
C GLY A 75 -10.18 18.05 0.01
N ASN A 76 -10.17 17.08 0.92
CA ASN A 76 -11.11 16.95 2.05
C ASN A 76 -10.39 17.10 3.40
N ASN A 77 -11.08 16.91 4.51
CA ASN A 77 -10.51 17.02 5.86
C ASN A 77 -9.90 15.71 6.41
N LEU A 78 -9.98 14.59 5.66
CA LEU A 78 -9.41 13.32 6.13
C LEU A 78 -7.89 13.39 6.19
N ALA A 79 -7.30 13.13 7.35
CA ALA A 79 -5.84 13.06 7.46
C ALA A 79 -5.25 11.76 6.89
N MET A 80 -5.89 10.61 7.14
CA MET A 80 -5.40 9.32 6.65
C MET A 80 -5.64 9.21 5.13
N GLN A 81 -4.67 8.66 4.41
CA GLN A 81 -4.57 8.78 2.96
C GLN A 81 -5.51 7.84 2.20
N GLU A 82 -5.63 6.59 2.64
CA GLU A 82 -6.36 5.57 1.90
C GLU A 82 -7.20 4.70 2.83
N PHE A 83 -8.43 4.43 2.41
CA PHE A 83 -9.29 3.44 3.03
C PHE A 83 -9.66 2.40 1.98
N MET A 84 -9.09 1.22 2.15
CA MET A 84 -9.16 0.14 1.19
C MET A 84 -10.16 -0.94 1.60
N ILE A 85 -10.75 -1.61 0.62
CA ILE A 85 -11.52 -2.84 0.81
C ILE A 85 -10.77 -4.04 0.24
N LEU A 86 -10.74 -5.14 1.00
CA LEU A 86 -10.03 -6.38 0.66
C LEU A 86 -11.02 -7.55 0.65
N PRO A 87 -11.46 -8.04 -0.52
CA PRO A 87 -12.38 -9.18 -0.65
C PRO A 87 -11.76 -10.56 -0.34
N VAL A 88 -11.23 -10.73 0.87
CA VAL A 88 -10.53 -11.96 1.33
C VAL A 88 -11.40 -13.22 1.33
N GLY A 89 -12.73 -13.07 1.34
CA GLY A 89 -13.69 -14.19 1.33
C GLY A 89 -14.11 -14.65 -0.07
N ALA A 90 -13.53 -14.08 -1.13
CA ALA A 90 -13.78 -14.50 -2.50
C ALA A 90 -13.06 -15.83 -2.82
N SER A 91 -13.66 -16.63 -3.71
CA SER A 91 -13.11 -17.91 -4.18
C SER A 91 -12.20 -17.79 -5.41
N SER A 92 -12.18 -16.60 -6.05
CA SER A 92 -11.34 -16.29 -7.20
C SER A 92 -11.07 -14.79 -7.30
N PHE A 93 -10.03 -14.40 -8.04
CA PHE A 93 -9.77 -12.98 -8.32
C PHE A 93 -10.94 -12.30 -9.05
N ALA A 94 -11.62 -13.02 -9.95
CA ALA A 94 -12.78 -12.47 -10.66
C ALA A 94 -13.94 -12.16 -9.71
N GLU A 95 -14.21 -13.05 -8.75
CA GLU A 95 -15.21 -12.79 -7.70
C GLU A 95 -14.76 -11.64 -6.78
N ALA A 96 -13.47 -11.58 -6.41
CA ALA A 96 -12.94 -10.48 -5.61
C ALA A 96 -13.12 -9.12 -6.30
N LEU A 97 -12.84 -9.05 -7.60
CA LEU A 97 -13.03 -7.85 -8.40
C LEU A 97 -14.51 -7.46 -8.51
N GLN A 98 -15.40 -8.44 -8.72
CA GLN A 98 -16.85 -8.20 -8.71
C GLN A 98 -17.28 -7.62 -7.36
N MET A 99 -16.94 -8.28 -6.26
CA MET A 99 -17.24 -7.85 -4.90
C MET A 99 -16.77 -6.42 -4.62
N GLY A 100 -15.52 -6.11 -4.97
CA GLY A 100 -14.94 -4.77 -4.82
C GLY A 100 -15.72 -3.71 -5.62
N SER A 101 -16.04 -4.00 -6.88
CA SER A 101 -16.78 -3.09 -7.76
C SER A 101 -18.21 -2.80 -7.29
N GLU A 102 -18.91 -3.81 -6.76
CA GLU A 102 -20.26 -3.68 -6.24
C GLU A 102 -20.27 -2.81 -4.97
N VAL A 103 -19.34 -3.04 -4.04
CA VAL A 103 -19.17 -2.18 -2.86
C VAL A 103 -18.82 -0.76 -3.26
N TYR A 104 -17.91 -0.56 -4.22
CA TYR A 104 -17.54 0.78 -4.68
C TYR A 104 -18.74 1.56 -5.25
N HIS A 105 -19.58 0.92 -6.09
CA HIS A 105 -20.77 1.58 -6.63
C HIS A 105 -21.84 1.86 -5.56
N ILE A 106 -21.99 0.97 -4.57
CA ILE A 106 -22.89 1.19 -3.44
C ILE A 106 -22.39 2.33 -2.55
N LEU A 107 -21.08 2.36 -2.27
CA LEU A 107 -20.43 3.44 -1.54
C LEU A 107 -20.67 4.80 -2.22
N LYS A 108 -20.56 4.88 -3.55
CA LYS A 108 -20.91 6.08 -4.32
C LYS A 108 -22.34 6.56 -4.03
N GLY A 109 -23.30 5.64 -3.98
CA GLY A 109 -24.70 5.94 -3.67
C GLY A 109 -24.89 6.47 -2.25
N ILE A 110 -24.20 5.88 -1.28
CA ILE A 110 -24.22 6.32 0.13
C ILE A 110 -23.62 7.72 0.26
N ILE A 111 -22.44 7.95 -0.33
CA ILE A 111 -21.76 9.25 -0.32
C ILE A 111 -22.65 10.31 -0.98
N LYS A 112 -23.23 10.01 -2.15
CA LYS A 112 -24.14 10.93 -2.85
C LYS A 112 -25.33 11.33 -1.99
N ALA A 113 -25.93 10.36 -1.29
CA ALA A 113 -27.10 10.60 -0.46
C ALA A 113 -26.77 11.44 0.78
N LYS A 114 -25.57 11.26 1.37
CA LYS A 114 -25.17 11.91 2.62
C LYS A 114 -24.50 13.28 2.41
N TYR A 115 -23.63 13.40 1.41
CA TYR A 115 -22.79 14.58 1.18
C TYR A 115 -23.07 15.29 -0.15
N GLY A 116 -23.96 14.75 -0.98
CA GLY A 116 -24.32 15.32 -2.27
C GLY A 116 -23.48 14.82 -3.45
N GLN A 117 -23.84 15.25 -4.65
CA GLN A 117 -23.23 14.78 -5.90
C GLN A 117 -21.74 15.14 -6.02
N ASP A 118 -21.33 16.29 -5.49
CA ASP A 118 -19.96 16.79 -5.62
C ASP A 118 -18.96 15.96 -4.80
N ALA A 119 -19.42 15.30 -3.74
CA ALA A 119 -18.62 14.37 -2.94
C ALA A 119 -18.34 13.04 -3.64
N CYS A 120 -18.93 12.80 -4.82
CA CYS A 120 -18.70 11.59 -5.62
C CYS A 120 -17.59 11.75 -6.66
N ASN A 121 -16.91 12.90 -6.68
CA ASN A 121 -15.66 13.06 -7.43
C ASN A 121 -14.60 12.13 -6.82
N VAL A 122 -13.63 11.75 -7.65
CA VAL A 122 -12.59 10.80 -7.28
C VAL A 122 -11.25 11.51 -7.11
N GLY A 123 -10.42 11.00 -6.20
CA GLY A 123 -9.01 11.40 -6.06
C GLY A 123 -8.12 10.77 -7.14
N ASP A 124 -6.81 10.93 -6.98
CA ASP A 124 -5.81 10.47 -7.95
C ASP A 124 -5.89 8.96 -8.26
N GLU A 125 -6.35 8.17 -7.28
CA GLU A 125 -6.41 6.70 -7.38
C GLU A 125 -7.83 6.14 -7.60
N GLY A 126 -8.80 7.00 -7.89
CA GLY A 126 -10.16 6.59 -8.23
C GLY A 126 -11.09 6.34 -7.04
N GLY A 127 -10.61 6.38 -5.80
CA GLY A 127 -11.45 6.41 -4.61
C GLY A 127 -12.20 7.73 -4.46
N PHE A 128 -13.31 7.74 -3.72
CA PHE A 128 -14.08 8.97 -3.49
C PHE A 128 -13.40 9.88 -2.48
N ALA A 129 -13.60 11.20 -2.62
CA ALA A 129 -13.08 12.19 -1.69
C ALA A 129 -14.21 12.93 -0.92
N PRO A 130 -15.05 12.23 -0.13
CA PRO A 130 -16.10 12.86 0.63
C PRO A 130 -15.52 13.76 1.72
N ASN A 131 -16.23 14.85 2.05
CA ASN A 131 -15.87 15.72 3.17
C ASN A 131 -16.39 15.17 4.50
N VAL A 132 -15.83 14.03 4.91
CA VAL A 132 -16.12 13.44 6.23
C VAL A 132 -15.42 14.23 7.33
N GLN A 133 -15.97 14.15 8.54
CA GLN A 133 -15.47 14.86 9.72
C GLN A 133 -14.19 14.25 10.26
N ASP A 134 -14.09 12.91 10.24
CA ASP A 134 -12.94 12.19 10.78
C ASP A 134 -12.74 10.82 10.09
N ASN A 135 -11.62 10.16 10.42
CA ASN A 135 -11.25 8.85 9.87
C ASN A 135 -12.26 7.75 10.27
N ARG A 136 -12.90 7.87 11.45
CA ARG A 136 -13.89 6.90 11.93
C ARG A 136 -15.16 6.95 11.07
N GLU A 137 -15.60 8.13 10.67
CA GLU A 137 -16.73 8.29 9.77
C GLU A 137 -16.45 7.64 8.40
N GLY A 138 -15.23 7.76 7.87
CA GLY A 138 -14.79 7.04 6.67
C GLY A 138 -14.95 5.52 6.82
N LEU A 139 -14.49 4.95 7.93
CA LEU A 139 -14.64 3.52 8.23
C LEU A 139 -16.12 3.09 8.37
N VAL A 140 -16.96 3.91 8.99
CA VAL A 140 -18.41 3.65 9.10
C VAL A 140 -19.08 3.60 7.72
N LEU A 141 -18.71 4.51 6.80
CA LEU A 141 -19.22 4.49 5.43
C LEU A 141 -18.83 3.19 4.70
N LEU A 142 -17.61 2.70 4.89
CA LEU A 142 -17.17 1.43 4.30
C LEU A 142 -17.94 0.24 4.85
N VAL A 143 -18.14 0.17 6.17
CA VAL A 143 -18.93 -0.90 6.78
C VAL A 143 -20.37 -0.90 6.24
N ASP A 144 -21.02 0.26 6.16
CA ASP A 144 -22.37 0.39 5.59
C ASP A 144 -22.41 -0.05 4.11
N ALA A 145 -21.40 0.32 3.32
CA ALA A 145 -21.29 -0.10 1.93
C ALA A 145 -21.10 -1.61 1.77
N ILE A 146 -20.23 -2.23 2.58
CA ILE A 146 -19.99 -3.68 2.60
C ILE A 146 -21.27 -4.43 3.01
N GLU A 147 -21.98 -3.94 4.01
CA GLU A 147 -23.23 -4.53 4.48
C GLU A 147 -24.33 -4.46 3.42
N LYS A 148 -24.54 -3.29 2.82
CA LYS A 148 -25.53 -3.10 1.76
C LYS A 148 -25.23 -3.88 0.49
N ALA A 149 -23.95 -4.16 0.21
CA ALA A 149 -23.53 -5.05 -0.86
C ALA A 149 -23.74 -6.53 -0.55
N GLY A 150 -24.08 -6.88 0.71
CA GLY A 150 -24.28 -8.28 1.12
C GLY A 150 -22.98 -9.06 1.34
N TYR A 151 -21.86 -8.37 1.59
CA TYR A 151 -20.53 -8.97 1.71
C TYR A 151 -19.92 -8.90 3.12
N THR A 152 -20.74 -8.64 4.15
CA THR A 152 -20.32 -8.68 5.55
C THR A 152 -19.58 -9.98 5.86
N GLY A 153 -18.40 -9.86 6.47
CA GLY A 153 -17.52 -10.99 6.81
C GLY A 153 -16.66 -11.52 5.66
N LYS A 154 -16.97 -11.20 4.40
CA LYS A 154 -16.17 -11.58 3.22
C LYS A 154 -15.21 -10.48 2.75
N ILE A 155 -15.54 -9.22 3.04
CA ILE A 155 -14.66 -8.07 2.78
C ILE A 155 -14.12 -7.54 4.10
N LYS A 156 -12.81 -7.29 4.12
CA LYS A 156 -12.07 -6.65 5.22
C LYS A 156 -11.60 -5.27 4.79
N ILE A 157 -11.08 -4.50 5.74
CA ILE A 157 -10.59 -3.14 5.50
C ILE A 157 -9.06 -3.11 5.65
N GLY A 158 -8.42 -2.36 4.77
CA GLY A 158 -7.03 -1.95 4.87
C GLY A 158 -6.96 -0.43 4.92
N MET A 159 -5.89 0.11 5.48
CA MET A 159 -5.67 1.55 5.53
C MET A 159 -4.24 1.87 5.16
N ASP A 160 -4.02 2.91 4.36
CA ASP A 160 -2.75 3.62 4.34
C ASP A 160 -2.94 4.94 5.08
N VAL A 161 -2.19 5.08 6.17
CA VAL A 161 -2.26 6.26 7.02
C VAL A 161 -1.34 7.35 6.50
N ALA A 162 -0.21 7.01 5.88
CA ALA A 162 0.83 7.96 5.45
C ALA A 162 1.23 8.95 6.55
N ALA A 163 1.48 8.46 7.77
CA ALA A 163 1.61 9.32 8.95
C ALA A 163 2.76 10.34 8.90
N SER A 164 3.78 10.09 8.06
CA SER A 164 4.85 11.04 7.79
C SER A 164 4.34 12.40 7.27
N GLU A 165 3.22 12.42 6.53
CA GLU A 165 2.64 13.64 5.94
C GLU A 165 2.10 14.62 6.99
N PHE A 166 1.75 14.11 8.17
CA PHE A 166 1.22 14.91 9.28
C PHE A 166 2.05 14.78 10.56
N PHE A 167 3.30 14.32 10.42
CA PHE A 167 4.26 14.29 11.51
C PHE A 167 4.82 15.68 11.79
N MET A 168 4.74 16.10 13.05
CA MET A 168 5.18 17.41 13.51
C MET A 168 6.63 17.38 13.99
N LYS A 169 7.32 18.53 13.90
CA LYS A 169 8.72 18.68 14.34
C LYS A 169 8.96 18.36 15.81
N ASP A 170 7.91 18.36 16.64
CA ASP A 170 7.98 18.06 18.08
C ASP A 170 7.68 16.58 18.40
N GLY A 171 7.55 15.73 17.38
CA GLY A 171 7.34 14.29 17.55
C GLY A 171 5.86 13.87 17.71
N ARG A 172 4.93 14.79 17.47
CA ARG A 172 3.47 14.53 17.51
C ARG A 172 2.90 14.40 16.10
N TYR A 173 1.64 14.01 16.01
CA TYR A 173 0.93 13.76 14.76
C TYR A 173 -0.34 14.61 14.71
N ASP A 174 -0.54 15.35 13.63
CA ASP A 174 -1.65 16.28 13.48
C ASP A 174 -2.73 15.73 12.53
N LEU A 175 -3.80 15.15 13.09
CA LEU A 175 -4.88 14.60 12.27
C LEU A 175 -5.79 15.67 11.65
N ASP A 176 -5.46 16.96 11.78
CA ASP A 176 -6.14 18.08 11.14
C ASP A 176 -5.18 18.97 10.32
N PHE A 177 -4.02 18.43 9.91
CA PHE A 177 -2.91 19.16 9.26
C PHE A 177 -3.27 19.95 7.99
N LYS A 178 -4.43 19.69 7.39
CA LYS A 178 -4.91 20.36 6.17
C LYS A 178 -5.72 21.62 6.45
N ASN A 179 -6.17 21.82 7.69
CA ASN A 179 -7.01 22.94 8.06
C ASN A 179 -6.20 24.05 8.72
N GLU A 180 -6.39 25.27 8.24
CA GLU A 180 -5.76 26.48 8.78
C GLU A 180 -6.84 27.55 9.02
N PRO A 181 -6.99 28.07 10.26
CA PRO A 181 -6.17 27.78 11.44
C PRO A 181 -6.53 26.44 12.12
N ASN A 182 -5.52 25.67 12.52
CA ASN A 182 -5.68 24.47 13.36
C ASN A 182 -5.68 24.86 14.85
N ASP A 183 -6.65 24.38 15.62
CA ASP A 183 -6.79 24.65 17.07
C ASP A 183 -5.98 23.71 17.97
N GLY A 184 -5.32 22.71 17.38
CA GLY A 184 -4.49 21.71 18.05
C GLY A 184 -5.27 20.60 18.76
N SER A 185 -6.60 20.58 18.64
CA SER A 185 -7.46 19.58 19.31
C SER A 185 -7.26 18.16 18.76
N SER A 186 -6.82 18.05 17.50
CA SER A 186 -6.55 16.80 16.80
C SER A 186 -5.06 16.43 16.75
N VAL A 187 -4.25 16.95 17.69
CA VAL A 187 -2.83 16.60 17.80
C VAL A 187 -2.61 15.44 18.77
N TYR A 188 -2.01 14.37 18.27
CA TYR A 188 -1.80 13.13 18.98
C TYR A 188 -0.32 12.93 19.30
N THR A 189 -0.04 12.38 20.48
CA THR A 189 1.25 11.70 20.72
C THR A 189 1.28 10.36 19.99
N ALA A 190 2.45 9.81 19.73
CA ALA A 190 2.57 8.46 19.16
C ALA A 190 1.82 7.40 20.00
N HIS A 191 1.82 7.53 21.33
CA HIS A 191 1.07 6.64 22.21
C HIS A 191 -0.45 6.74 22.00
N SER A 192 -1.00 7.96 21.98
CA SER A 192 -2.44 8.15 21.77
C SER A 192 -2.87 7.74 20.35
N LEU A 193 -2.01 7.93 19.34
CA LEU A 193 -2.26 7.46 17.98
C LEU A 193 -2.23 5.92 17.89
N CYS A 194 -1.32 5.26 18.61
CA CYS A 194 -1.31 3.80 18.75
C CYS A 194 -2.62 3.26 19.35
N GLU A 195 -3.13 3.89 20.41
CA GLU A 195 -4.41 3.50 21.02
C GLU A 195 -5.60 3.72 20.05
N LEU A 196 -5.56 4.77 19.23
CA LEU A 196 -6.55 5.01 18.18
C LEU A 196 -6.57 3.86 17.16
N TYR A 197 -5.41 3.40 16.69
CA TYR A 197 -5.35 2.27 15.75
C TYR A 197 -5.85 0.97 16.37
N LYS A 198 -5.56 0.70 17.64
CA LYS A 198 -6.10 -0.47 18.36
C LYS A 198 -7.61 -0.40 18.48
N GLU A 199 -8.15 0.78 18.75
CA GLU A 199 -9.59 1.02 18.77
C GLU A 199 -10.20 0.77 17.39
N PHE A 200 -9.58 1.26 16.31
CA PHE A 200 -10.05 0.98 14.96
C PHE A 200 -10.02 -0.51 14.62
N ALA A 201 -8.93 -1.21 14.92
CA ALA A 201 -8.79 -2.65 14.67
C ALA A 201 -9.78 -3.50 15.49
N ARG A 202 -10.23 -3.01 16.65
CA ARG A 202 -11.24 -3.67 17.47
C ARG A 202 -12.66 -3.42 16.94
N ASP A 203 -12.94 -2.19 16.53
CA ASP A 203 -14.30 -1.75 16.21
C ASP A 203 -14.68 -1.99 14.75
N PHE A 204 -13.69 -2.12 13.85
CA PHE A 204 -13.86 -2.32 12.41
C PHE A 204 -13.13 -3.58 11.93
N PRO A 205 -13.53 -4.19 10.80
CA PRO A 205 -12.90 -5.39 10.26
C PRO A 205 -11.56 -5.08 9.56
N ILE A 206 -10.68 -4.30 10.21
CA ILE A 206 -9.37 -3.94 9.72
C ILE A 206 -8.42 -5.13 9.86
N VAL A 207 -7.69 -5.42 8.79
CA VAL A 207 -6.70 -6.50 8.75
C VAL A 207 -5.32 -6.03 8.31
N SER A 208 -5.19 -4.78 7.84
CA SER A 208 -3.93 -4.20 7.39
C SER A 208 -3.89 -2.70 7.67
N ILE A 209 -2.79 -2.21 8.24
CA ILE A 209 -2.50 -0.77 8.36
C ILE A 209 -1.09 -0.52 7.80
N GLU A 210 -1.00 0.38 6.84
CA GLU A 210 0.22 0.89 6.25
C GLU A 210 0.60 2.23 6.85
N ASP A 211 1.91 2.43 7.05
CA ASP A 211 2.54 3.65 7.58
C ASP A 211 1.81 4.33 8.75
N PRO A 212 1.53 3.59 9.86
CA PRO A 212 0.86 4.13 11.04
C PRO A 212 1.64 5.24 11.76
N PHE A 213 2.96 5.35 11.53
CA PHE A 213 3.84 6.34 12.15
C PHE A 213 4.85 6.86 11.12
N ASP A 214 5.52 7.97 11.46
CA ASP A 214 6.58 8.54 10.65
C ASP A 214 7.66 7.50 10.30
N GLN A 215 8.23 7.64 9.11
CA GLN A 215 9.22 6.74 8.55
C GLN A 215 10.46 6.49 9.44
N ASP A 216 10.79 7.39 10.37
CA ASP A 216 11.92 7.24 11.31
C ASP A 216 11.49 7.00 12.77
N ASP A 217 10.18 6.94 13.09
CA ASP A 217 9.66 6.64 14.42
C ASP A 217 9.62 5.12 14.73
N TRP A 218 10.79 4.48 14.60
CA TRP A 218 10.99 3.05 14.80
C TRP A 218 10.42 2.49 16.11
N SER A 219 10.40 3.31 17.17
CA SER A 219 9.95 2.90 18.49
C SER A 219 8.44 2.69 18.54
N SER A 220 7.67 3.60 17.91
CA SER A 220 6.22 3.54 17.84
C SER A 220 5.76 2.41 16.93
N TRP A 221 6.45 2.21 15.79
CA TRP A 221 6.27 1.05 14.91
C TRP A 221 6.38 -0.28 15.67
N ALA A 222 7.52 -0.51 16.34
CA ALA A 222 7.74 -1.74 17.10
C ALA A 222 6.73 -1.93 18.25
N SER A 223 6.36 -0.83 18.91
CA SER A 223 5.33 -0.84 19.96
C SER A 223 3.99 -1.31 19.42
N LEU A 224 3.49 -0.71 18.33
CA LEU A 224 2.24 -1.12 17.71
C LEU A 224 2.32 -2.56 17.20
N CYS A 225 3.37 -2.93 16.47
CA CYS A 225 3.57 -4.27 15.91
C CYS A 225 3.54 -5.37 16.98
N SER A 226 4.00 -5.08 18.20
CA SER A 226 3.96 -6.02 19.32
C SER A 226 2.59 -6.14 20.00
N SER A 227 1.65 -5.26 19.67
CA SER A 227 0.39 -5.06 20.40
C SER A 227 -0.87 -5.36 19.60
N VAL A 228 -0.75 -5.64 18.30
CA VAL A 228 -1.87 -5.96 17.41
C VAL A 228 -1.60 -7.24 16.63
N ASP A 229 -2.67 -7.95 16.27
CA ASP A 229 -2.62 -9.16 15.44
C ASP A 229 -3.23 -8.88 14.06
N ILE A 230 -2.69 -7.85 13.39
CA ILE A 230 -3.02 -7.46 12.02
C ILE A 230 -1.74 -7.25 11.23
N GLN A 231 -1.86 -7.13 9.91
CA GLN A 231 -0.74 -6.75 9.07
C GLN A 231 -0.39 -5.27 9.30
N LEU A 232 0.89 -4.99 9.50
CA LEU A 232 1.49 -3.67 9.46
C LEU A 232 2.44 -3.60 8.27
N VAL A 233 2.12 -2.74 7.31
CA VAL A 233 2.87 -2.61 6.06
C VAL A 233 3.77 -1.39 6.17
N GLY A 234 5.06 -1.55 5.87
CA GLY A 234 5.96 -0.41 5.69
C GLY A 234 6.06 0.00 4.24
N ASP A 235 5.71 1.26 3.94
CA ASP A 235 5.98 1.92 2.67
C ASP A 235 7.13 2.92 2.80
N ASP A 236 6.90 4.14 3.28
CA ASP A 236 7.94 5.16 3.49
C ASP A 236 8.97 4.71 4.53
N LEU A 237 8.54 3.89 5.51
CA LEU A 237 9.44 3.23 6.45
C LEU A 237 10.52 2.41 5.72
N LEU A 238 10.18 1.77 4.61
CA LEU A 238 11.04 0.78 3.95
C LEU A 238 11.60 1.28 2.61
N VAL A 239 10.85 2.10 1.88
CA VAL A 239 11.10 2.60 0.51
C VAL A 239 11.66 1.53 -0.42
N THR A 240 11.14 0.30 -0.30
CA THR A 240 11.62 -0.90 -1.01
C THR A 240 13.16 -1.08 -0.90
N ASN A 241 13.78 -0.58 0.16
CA ASN A 241 15.24 -0.54 0.33
C ASN A 241 15.73 -1.69 1.23
N PRO A 242 16.61 -2.58 0.74
CA PRO A 242 17.09 -3.73 1.51
C PRO A 242 17.70 -3.38 2.87
N LYS A 243 18.34 -2.20 3.02
CA LYS A 243 18.92 -1.78 4.30
C LYS A 243 17.83 -1.44 5.33
N ARG A 244 16.80 -0.70 4.92
CA ARG A 244 15.68 -0.36 5.81
C ARG A 244 14.83 -1.59 6.12
N ILE A 245 14.64 -2.48 5.17
CA ILE A 245 14.00 -3.79 5.38
C ILE A 245 14.76 -4.59 6.45
N ALA A 246 16.08 -4.74 6.31
CA ALA A 246 16.89 -5.46 7.29
C ALA A 246 16.82 -4.84 8.70
N GLU A 247 16.84 -3.50 8.79
CA GLU A 247 16.69 -2.77 10.05
C GLU A 247 15.30 -2.95 10.67
N ALA A 248 14.25 -2.87 9.86
CA ALA A 248 12.87 -3.07 10.30
C ALA A 248 12.61 -4.50 10.80
N ILE A 249 13.19 -5.51 10.14
CA ILE A 249 13.20 -6.91 10.61
C ILE A 249 13.88 -7.01 11.98
N GLN A 250 15.07 -6.42 12.13
CA GLN A 250 15.81 -6.44 13.40
C GLN A 250 15.03 -5.79 14.54
N LYS A 251 14.38 -4.66 14.25
CA LYS A 251 13.61 -3.88 15.23
C LYS A 251 12.20 -4.42 15.46
N LYS A 252 11.74 -5.38 14.66
CA LYS A 252 10.35 -5.88 14.65
C LYS A 252 9.34 -4.74 14.46
N ALA A 253 9.65 -3.85 13.52
CA ALA A 253 8.90 -2.62 13.31
C ALA A 253 7.56 -2.88 12.59
N CYS A 254 7.55 -3.81 11.63
CA CYS A 254 6.37 -4.18 10.84
C CYS A 254 6.43 -5.67 10.47
N ASN A 255 5.41 -6.16 9.75
CA ASN A 255 5.32 -7.55 9.28
C ASN A 255 4.84 -7.66 7.82
N GLY A 256 4.89 -6.55 7.08
CA GLY A 256 4.54 -6.45 5.67
C GLY A 256 5.42 -5.42 4.96
N LEU A 257 5.79 -5.72 3.72
CA LEU A 257 6.47 -4.80 2.80
C LEU A 257 5.47 -4.28 1.76
N LEU A 258 5.39 -2.96 1.58
CA LEU A 258 4.86 -2.40 0.34
C LEU A 258 5.96 -2.38 -0.71
N LEU A 259 5.76 -3.11 -1.81
CA LEU A 259 6.76 -3.24 -2.87
C LEU A 259 6.43 -2.29 -4.03
N LYS A 260 7.12 -1.14 -4.06
CA LYS A 260 7.06 -0.17 -5.16
C LYS A 260 8.37 -0.24 -5.94
N VAL A 261 8.34 -0.87 -7.12
CA VAL A 261 9.54 -1.13 -7.95
C VAL A 261 10.33 0.12 -8.29
N ASN A 262 9.67 1.28 -8.37
CA ASN A 262 10.31 2.55 -8.69
C ASN A 262 11.00 3.24 -7.51
N GLN A 263 10.70 2.85 -6.26
CA GLN A 263 11.45 3.32 -5.10
C GLN A 263 12.88 2.75 -5.11
N ILE A 264 13.04 1.48 -5.54
CA ILE A 264 14.36 0.84 -5.62
C ILE A 264 15.00 0.93 -7.01
N GLY A 265 14.23 0.91 -8.09
CA GLY A 265 14.68 1.27 -9.44
C GLY A 265 15.16 0.12 -10.34
N THR A 266 15.15 -1.13 -9.90
CA THR A 266 15.38 -2.31 -10.76
C THR A 266 14.48 -3.48 -10.36
N ILE A 267 14.19 -4.38 -11.31
CA ILE A 267 13.44 -5.61 -11.04
C ILE A 267 14.25 -6.58 -10.20
N THR A 268 15.55 -6.70 -10.41
CA THR A 268 16.40 -7.57 -9.57
C THR A 268 16.37 -7.16 -8.10
N GLU A 269 16.55 -5.86 -7.79
CA GLU A 269 16.50 -5.39 -6.40
C GLU A 269 15.08 -5.51 -5.81
N SER A 270 14.02 -5.30 -6.61
CA SER A 270 12.63 -5.46 -6.17
C SER A 270 12.30 -6.91 -5.81
N ILE A 271 12.71 -7.87 -6.64
CA ILE A 271 12.54 -9.31 -6.35
C ILE A 271 13.31 -9.66 -5.07
N ARG A 272 14.53 -9.17 -4.91
CA ARG A 272 15.34 -9.42 -3.71
C ARG A 272 14.67 -8.88 -2.44
N ALA A 273 14.16 -7.64 -2.46
CA ALA A 273 13.42 -7.05 -1.35
C ALA A 273 12.19 -7.89 -0.95
N ALA A 274 11.44 -8.38 -1.94
CA ALA A 274 10.30 -9.27 -1.70
C ALA A 274 10.73 -10.62 -1.09
N LEU A 275 11.81 -11.23 -1.60
CA LEU A 275 12.32 -12.51 -1.10
C LEU A 275 12.88 -12.40 0.33
N ASP A 276 13.61 -11.34 0.63
CA ASP A 276 14.15 -11.07 1.98
C ASP A 276 13.01 -10.88 2.99
N SER A 277 11.96 -10.16 2.60
CA SER A 277 10.76 -9.95 3.43
C SER A 277 10.03 -11.28 3.68
N LYS A 278 9.82 -12.08 2.63
CA LYS A 278 9.19 -13.41 2.76
C LYS A 278 10.02 -14.37 3.61
N ALA A 279 11.35 -14.31 3.51
CA ALA A 279 12.25 -15.11 4.33
C ALA A 279 12.16 -14.74 5.82
N ALA A 280 11.82 -13.49 6.13
CA ALA A 280 11.51 -13.02 7.49
C ALA A 280 10.07 -13.34 7.96
N GLY A 281 9.27 -14.01 7.13
CA GLY A 281 7.87 -14.35 7.42
C GLY A 281 6.89 -13.19 7.20
N TRP A 282 7.29 -12.15 6.47
CA TRP A 282 6.43 -10.99 6.18
C TRP A 282 5.53 -11.22 4.97
N GLY A 283 4.40 -10.51 4.96
CA GLY A 283 3.62 -10.27 3.76
C GLY A 283 4.35 -9.34 2.79
N VAL A 284 4.02 -9.42 1.50
CA VAL A 284 4.47 -8.46 0.50
C VAL A 284 3.23 -8.00 -0.24
N MET A 285 2.97 -6.71 -0.29
CA MET A 285 1.90 -6.11 -1.08
C MET A 285 2.53 -5.39 -2.26
N VAL A 286 2.31 -5.90 -3.46
CA VAL A 286 2.83 -5.28 -4.68
C VAL A 286 1.97 -4.06 -4.99
N SER A 287 2.59 -2.89 -5.10
CA SER A 287 1.86 -1.63 -5.14
C SER A 287 2.12 -0.83 -6.40
N HIS A 288 1.08 -0.11 -6.80
CA HIS A 288 1.10 0.95 -7.80
C HIS A 288 1.72 2.23 -7.25
N ARG A 289 1.62 3.32 -8.01
CA ARG A 289 1.85 4.70 -7.55
C ARG A 289 0.60 5.53 -7.82
N SER A 290 0.38 6.59 -7.03
CA SER A 290 -0.70 7.55 -7.28
C SER A 290 -0.63 8.15 -8.70
N GLY A 291 0.58 8.40 -9.21
CA GLY A 291 0.84 8.69 -10.63
C GLY A 291 1.12 7.43 -11.44
N GLU A 292 0.08 6.66 -11.80
CA GLU A 292 0.20 5.46 -12.64
C GLU A 292 0.15 5.73 -14.16
N THR A 293 0.38 4.66 -14.93
CA THR A 293 0.33 4.60 -16.39
C THR A 293 -0.57 3.45 -16.85
N GLU A 294 -0.68 3.25 -18.17
CA GLU A 294 -1.32 2.06 -18.74
C GLU A 294 -0.48 0.78 -18.65
N ASP A 295 0.76 0.85 -18.15
CA ASP A 295 1.62 -0.32 -18.00
C ASP A 295 1.08 -1.27 -16.92
N ASN A 296 0.96 -2.55 -17.26
CA ASN A 296 0.39 -3.58 -16.41
C ASN A 296 1.41 -4.47 -15.68
N PHE A 297 2.69 -4.07 -15.61
CA PHE A 297 3.78 -4.92 -15.11
C PHE A 297 3.53 -5.44 -13.70
N ILE A 298 3.00 -4.60 -12.80
CA ILE A 298 2.78 -4.97 -11.41
C ILE A 298 1.75 -6.11 -11.24
N ALA A 299 0.83 -6.28 -12.19
CA ALA A 299 -0.12 -7.39 -12.18
C ALA A 299 0.61 -8.73 -12.38
N ASP A 300 1.50 -8.80 -13.38
CA ASP A 300 2.36 -9.97 -13.60
C ASP A 300 3.37 -10.17 -12.46
N LEU A 301 3.87 -9.08 -11.87
CA LEU A 301 4.82 -9.11 -10.75
C LEU A 301 4.19 -9.72 -9.49
N SER A 302 3.00 -9.28 -9.10
CA SER A 302 2.25 -9.80 -7.94
C SER A 302 2.05 -11.31 -8.04
N VAL A 303 1.60 -11.79 -9.21
CA VAL A 303 1.41 -13.22 -9.48
C VAL A 303 2.74 -13.97 -9.52
N GLY A 304 3.73 -13.44 -10.24
CA GLY A 304 5.04 -14.08 -10.41
C GLY A 304 5.84 -14.19 -9.12
N LEU A 305 5.67 -13.23 -8.20
CA LEU A 305 6.21 -13.29 -6.84
C LEU A 305 5.36 -14.15 -5.91
N ALA A 306 4.12 -14.50 -6.28
CA ALA A 306 3.10 -15.05 -5.40
C ALA A 306 2.97 -14.21 -4.11
N SER A 307 2.85 -12.89 -4.24
CA SER A 307 2.78 -11.97 -3.09
C SER A 307 1.50 -12.19 -2.28
N GLY A 308 0.42 -12.61 -2.93
CA GLY A 308 -0.88 -12.89 -2.30
C GLY A 308 -1.73 -11.65 -2.08
N GLN A 309 -1.18 -10.47 -2.36
CA GLN A 309 -1.77 -9.14 -2.24
C GLN A 309 -0.94 -8.14 -3.05
#